data_AF-A0A2X0MWN3-F1
#
_entry.id   AF-A0A2X0MWN3-F1
#
_cell.length_a   1.000
_cell.length_b   1.000
_cell.length_c   1.000
_cell.angle_alpha   90.00
_cell.angle_beta   90.00
_cell.angle_gamma   90.00
#
_symmetry.space_group_name_H-M   'P 1'
#
loop_
_entity.id
_entity.type
_entity.pdbx_description
1 polymer ?
#
loop_
_entity_poly.entity_id
_entity_poly.type
_entity_poly.pdbx_seq_one_letter_code
_entity_poly.pdbx_strand_id
1 'polypeptide(L)'
;MSTANGKIAPNVGLQGGVEPSNVGTKEVLVGRALARLRLRSTRRTKARVRIHRSEVFGRSIPGDLEKYTFLASLKSRNENVFYALVGSHMKELCPLIYTPVIGEPLDCPDSPKAKKRGLLTIIPGGRPRMPELFPDPPSPDTNTKPARALYLSAPDLPHLPEILANLKTRLPHDQMEIAVVTDGSRVLGLGDLGVGGMGISMGKLSLYVAAGGVNPKATLPIVVDFGTDNEKLLGDPLYVGMRQRRMSDADCEAWFEVFMKEMHQTFPNMIIQFEDFHTTLAFPLLEKHRERYPCFNDDIQGTGSVILAGAIRAFAQNGIPLKEQRILFFGAGSSGVGVAETISKHFELAGGMTEDEARNRFWLVDSKGLVANNRGDKLPTHKQYLARREEDAPKLKTLLEIVKHVRPTALMGLSTLGGAFTREILEFMAHINAKPIVFALSNPVALAECTYEEAVEATNGTVLYASGSPFDPVQFEGKTYEPGQGNNMYIFPAVGLGAILAQVKTIPEAIIHAAARALADSLNADEKERRLLYPDVERIREVTIFIALRVIRAAQQAGVDRNEKLRGITDLELNNYIRGSMYQAMLEL
;
A
#
# COMPACT_ATOMS: atom_id res chain seq x y z
N MET A 1 24.40 -78.21 36.90
CA MET A 1 24.83 -79.08 35.79
C MET A 1 25.14 -78.21 34.58
N SER A 2 26.28 -78.49 33.94
CA SER A 2 26.78 -77.96 32.64
C SER A 2 27.10 -76.46 32.53
N THR A 3 28.35 -76.03 32.72
CA THR A 3 29.50 -75.94 31.75
C THR A 3 29.45 -74.65 30.91
N ALA A 4 30.29 -73.63 31.20
CA ALA A 4 31.71 -73.45 30.76
C ALA A 4 31.81 -73.13 29.24
N ASN A 5 32.58 -72.19 28.70
CA ASN A 5 33.79 -71.48 29.15
C ASN A 5 34.16 -70.36 28.12
N GLY A 6 35.01 -69.41 28.51
CA GLY A 6 35.91 -68.63 27.63
C GLY A 6 35.47 -67.20 27.25
N LYS A 7 35.77 -66.14 28.04
CA LYS A 7 37.02 -65.34 28.14
C LYS A 7 37.27 -64.40 26.93
N ILE A 8 37.66 -63.12 27.00
CA ILE A 8 38.01 -62.12 28.03
C ILE A 8 37.99 -60.75 27.29
N ALA A 9 37.55 -59.67 27.95
CA ALA A 9 38.13 -58.34 27.76
C ALA A 9 37.90 -57.51 29.04
N PRO A 10 38.95 -57.08 29.78
CA PRO A 10 38.79 -56.11 30.85
C PRO A 10 39.09 -54.70 30.31
N ASN A 11 38.14 -53.82 30.54
CA ASN A 11 38.35 -52.38 30.57
C ASN A 11 39.45 -52.03 31.58
N VAL A 12 40.48 -51.31 31.13
CA VAL A 12 41.30 -50.44 31.97
C VAL A 12 41.40 -49.11 31.24
N GLY A 13 40.87 -48.07 31.86
CA GLY A 13 40.83 -46.73 31.31
C GLY A 13 42.20 -46.04 31.29
N LEU A 14 42.31 -45.03 30.45
CA LEU A 14 43.18 -43.89 30.69
C LEU A 14 42.41 -42.61 30.36
N GLN A 15 42.38 -41.74 31.35
CA GLN A 15 41.84 -40.40 31.35
C GLN A 15 42.47 -39.54 30.25
N GLY A 16 41.64 -38.70 29.65
CA GLY A 16 42.05 -37.62 28.76
C GLY A 16 40.85 -36.72 28.54
N GLY A 17 40.55 -35.86 29.52
CA GLY A 17 39.50 -34.86 29.41
C GLY A 17 39.80 -33.89 28.28
N VAL A 18 38.81 -33.67 27.42
CA VAL A 18 38.68 -32.45 26.62
C VAL A 18 37.27 -31.93 26.88
N GLU A 19 37.20 -30.69 27.34
CA GLU A 19 35.97 -29.96 27.63
C GLU A 19 34.96 -29.99 26.46
N PRO A 20 33.64 -29.97 26.73
CA PRO A 20 32.63 -29.85 25.70
C PRO A 20 32.46 -28.38 25.30
N SER A 21 33.45 -27.79 24.62
CA SER A 21 33.39 -26.39 24.15
C SER A 21 33.55 -26.24 22.63
N ASN A 22 33.37 -27.30 21.84
CA ASN A 22 33.53 -27.21 20.38
C ASN A 22 32.45 -27.94 19.56
N VAL A 23 31.22 -27.98 20.05
CA VAL A 23 30.07 -28.24 19.16
C VAL A 23 29.68 -26.90 18.54
N GLY A 24 30.30 -26.59 17.40
CA GLY A 24 29.93 -25.41 16.60
C GLY A 24 28.41 -25.36 16.41
N THR A 25 27.84 -24.15 16.46
CA THR A 25 26.42 -23.89 16.26
C THR A 25 25.91 -24.60 15.00
N LYS A 26 24.61 -24.93 14.96
CA LYS A 26 23.95 -25.57 13.80
C LYS A 26 24.36 -24.93 12.44
N GLU A 27 24.73 -23.65 12.43
CA GLU A 27 25.29 -22.92 11.29
C GLU A 27 26.58 -23.52 10.69
N VAL A 28 27.54 -23.96 11.51
CA VAL A 28 28.82 -24.52 11.04
C VAL A 28 28.62 -25.94 10.51
N LEU A 29 27.69 -26.69 11.09
CA LEU A 29 27.34 -28.05 10.65
C LEU A 29 26.57 -28.05 9.32
N VAL A 30 25.65 -27.10 9.11
CA VAL A 30 24.97 -26.92 7.80
C VAL A 30 25.96 -26.43 6.74
N GLY A 31 26.85 -25.48 7.09
CA GLY A 31 27.90 -25.00 6.19
C GLY A 31 28.89 -26.11 5.77
N ARG A 32 29.30 -26.98 6.70
CA ARG A 32 30.20 -28.12 6.42
C ARG A 32 29.49 -29.28 5.72
N ALA A 33 28.21 -29.53 5.99
CA ALA A 33 27.40 -30.51 5.27
C ALA A 33 27.19 -30.10 3.79
N LEU A 34 26.94 -28.82 3.53
CA LEU A 34 26.81 -28.28 2.17
C LEU A 34 28.14 -28.22 1.42
N ALA A 35 29.26 -27.98 2.11
CA ALA A 35 30.60 -28.04 1.51
C ALA A 35 31.00 -29.48 1.10
N ARG A 36 30.51 -30.50 1.82
CA ARG A 36 30.66 -31.92 1.46
C ARG A 36 29.71 -32.36 0.34
N LEU A 37 28.58 -31.68 0.14
CA LEU A 37 27.62 -31.88 -0.97
C LEU A 37 28.03 -31.18 -2.27
N ARG A 38 29.34 -31.04 -2.56
CA ARG A 38 29.86 -30.49 -3.83
C ARG A 38 29.53 -31.34 -5.08
N LEU A 39 28.66 -32.34 -4.96
CA LEU A 39 28.06 -33.07 -6.06
C LEU A 39 26.55 -32.72 -6.14
N ARG A 40 26.20 -31.95 -7.18
CA ARG A 40 24.84 -31.62 -7.66
C ARG A 40 23.96 -30.68 -6.81
N SER A 41 24.45 -29.48 -6.43
CA SER A 41 23.51 -28.41 -6.05
C SER A 41 22.81 -27.85 -7.31
N THR A 42 21.50 -27.98 -7.43
CA THR A 42 20.73 -27.39 -8.55
C THR A 42 20.75 -25.85 -8.48
N ARG A 43 20.46 -25.15 -9.60
CA ARG A 43 20.31 -23.68 -9.61
C ARG A 43 19.31 -23.22 -8.53
N ARG A 44 18.18 -23.93 -8.42
CA ARG A 44 17.15 -23.74 -7.40
C ARG A 44 17.68 -23.85 -5.96
N THR A 45 18.57 -24.80 -5.67
CA THR A 45 19.22 -24.91 -4.35
C THR A 45 20.09 -23.69 -4.05
N LYS A 46 20.87 -23.20 -5.03
CA LYS A 46 21.72 -22.00 -4.86
C LYS A 46 20.88 -20.74 -4.63
N ALA A 47 19.75 -20.60 -5.35
CA ALA A 47 18.81 -19.50 -5.17
C ALA A 47 18.25 -19.46 -3.74
N ARG A 48 17.75 -20.59 -3.23
CA ARG A 48 17.23 -20.71 -1.85
C ARG A 48 18.28 -20.36 -0.80
N VAL A 49 19.54 -20.78 -1.00
CA VAL A 49 20.64 -20.41 -0.08
C VAL A 49 20.90 -18.90 -0.08
N ARG A 50 20.82 -18.22 -1.23
CA ARG A 50 20.98 -16.76 -1.31
C ARG A 50 19.86 -16.01 -0.62
N ILE A 51 18.61 -16.46 -0.80
CA ILE A 51 17.44 -15.88 -0.14
C ILE A 51 17.58 -16.05 1.37
N HIS A 52 17.85 -17.27 1.83
CA HIS A 52 18.00 -17.56 3.26
C HIS A 52 19.15 -16.78 3.91
N ARG A 53 20.29 -16.63 3.23
CA ARG A 53 21.38 -15.77 3.72
C ARG A 53 20.97 -14.31 3.86
N SER A 54 20.17 -13.81 2.90
CA SER A 54 19.68 -12.43 2.92
C SER A 54 18.66 -12.22 4.03
N GLU A 55 17.78 -13.21 4.27
CA GLU A 55 16.83 -13.24 5.39
C GLU A 55 17.55 -13.20 6.74
N VAL A 56 18.51 -14.10 6.97
CA VAL A 56 19.28 -14.17 8.22
C VAL A 56 20.03 -12.86 8.49
N PHE A 57 20.68 -12.30 7.46
CA PHE A 57 21.40 -11.04 7.61
C PHE A 57 20.44 -9.88 7.86
N GLY A 58 19.34 -9.77 7.12
CA GLY A 58 18.35 -8.72 7.30
C GLY A 58 17.76 -8.69 8.71
N ARG A 59 17.45 -9.87 9.28
CA ARG A 59 16.95 -9.98 10.66
C ARG A 59 17.98 -9.60 11.73
N SER A 60 19.27 -9.67 11.42
CA SER A 60 20.32 -9.24 12.35
C SER A 60 20.48 -7.72 12.43
N ILE A 61 19.88 -6.97 11.50
CA ILE A 61 19.94 -5.51 11.47
C ILE A 61 18.90 -4.95 12.45
N PRO A 62 19.29 -4.15 13.45
CA PRO A 62 18.37 -3.73 14.51
C PRO A 62 17.42 -2.60 14.10
N GLY A 63 17.79 -1.72 13.17
CA GLY A 63 17.00 -0.54 12.81
C GLY A 63 16.31 -0.63 11.45
N ASP A 64 15.10 -0.08 11.36
CA ASP A 64 14.24 -0.23 10.18
C ASP A 64 14.74 0.53 8.95
N LEU A 65 15.37 1.69 9.14
CA LEU A 65 16.03 2.45 8.06
C LEU A 65 17.25 1.70 7.50
N GLU A 66 18.03 1.07 8.37
CA GLU A 66 19.18 0.25 7.99
C GLU A 66 18.71 -1.01 7.24
N LYS A 67 17.60 -1.63 7.67
CA LYS A 67 16.95 -2.72 6.93
C LYS A 67 16.46 -2.26 5.56
N TYR A 68 15.81 -1.09 5.47
CA TYR A 68 15.40 -0.51 4.19
C TYR A 68 16.60 -0.31 3.26
N THR A 69 17.70 0.27 3.76
CA THR A 69 18.92 0.48 3.00
C THR A 69 19.50 -0.84 2.48
N PHE A 70 19.51 -1.88 3.32
CA PHE A 70 19.89 -3.23 2.90
C PHE A 70 18.99 -3.77 1.78
N LEU A 71 17.68 -3.63 1.92
CA LEU A 71 16.70 -4.08 0.95
C LEU A 71 16.81 -3.32 -0.38
N ALA A 72 17.00 -2.00 -0.35
CA ALA A 72 17.27 -1.18 -1.53
C ALA A 72 18.56 -1.62 -2.25
N SER A 73 19.64 -1.86 -1.50
CA SER A 73 20.89 -2.43 -2.02
C SER A 73 20.71 -3.84 -2.59
N LEU A 74 19.83 -4.65 -2.01
CA LEU A 74 19.52 -5.99 -2.51
C LEU A 74 18.76 -5.89 -3.84
N LYS A 75 17.76 -5.01 -3.93
CA LYS A 75 17.00 -4.75 -5.16
C LYS A 75 17.90 -4.32 -6.32
N SER A 76 18.83 -3.40 -6.09
CA SER A 76 19.75 -2.92 -7.13
C SER A 76 20.73 -3.98 -7.62
N ARG A 77 21.21 -4.86 -6.73
CA ARG A 77 22.17 -5.94 -7.06
C ARG A 77 21.52 -7.20 -7.63
N ASN A 78 20.39 -7.61 -7.08
CA ASN A 78 19.66 -8.80 -7.49
C ASN A 78 18.16 -8.65 -7.21
N GLU A 79 17.48 -8.09 -8.19
CA GLU A 79 16.05 -7.81 -8.16
C GLU A 79 15.19 -9.07 -7.92
N ASN A 80 15.58 -10.21 -8.52
CA ASN A 80 14.87 -11.47 -8.31
C ASN A 80 15.00 -11.99 -6.86
N VAL A 81 16.18 -11.87 -6.24
CA VAL A 81 16.33 -12.25 -4.81
C VAL A 81 15.53 -11.31 -3.92
N PHE A 82 15.54 -10.01 -4.21
CA PHE A 82 14.73 -9.02 -3.48
C PHE A 82 13.24 -9.37 -3.54
N TYR A 83 12.67 -9.57 -4.73
CA TYR A 83 11.24 -9.87 -4.87
C TYR A 83 10.86 -11.27 -4.35
N ALA A 84 11.76 -12.25 -4.44
CA ALA A 84 11.53 -13.56 -3.82
C ALA A 84 11.50 -13.45 -2.28
N LEU A 85 12.36 -12.62 -1.69
CA LEU A 85 12.40 -12.39 -0.25
C LEU A 85 11.15 -11.64 0.22
N VAL A 86 10.84 -10.49 -0.40
CA VAL A 86 9.65 -9.67 -0.07
C VAL A 86 8.36 -10.48 -0.27
N GLY A 87 8.23 -11.18 -1.39
CA GLY A 87 7.05 -11.99 -1.67
C GLY A 87 6.85 -13.19 -0.74
N SER A 88 7.89 -13.64 -0.02
CA SER A 88 7.81 -14.75 0.94
C SER A 88 7.60 -14.29 2.39
N HIS A 89 7.75 -12.99 2.66
CA HIS A 89 7.66 -12.39 4.00
C HIS A 89 6.93 -11.06 3.93
N MET A 90 5.78 -11.04 3.27
CA MET A 90 5.06 -9.79 2.98
C MET A 90 4.67 -9.08 4.27
N LYS A 91 4.21 -9.82 5.29
CA LYS A 91 3.82 -9.25 6.59
C LYS A 91 4.97 -8.53 7.30
N GLU A 92 6.18 -9.09 7.24
CA GLU A 92 7.38 -8.55 7.91
C GLU A 92 8.03 -7.42 7.10
N LEU A 93 8.11 -7.56 5.78
CA LEU A 93 8.93 -6.69 4.93
C LEU A 93 8.15 -5.56 4.26
N CYS A 94 6.83 -5.68 4.08
CA CYS A 94 6.02 -4.60 3.51
C CYS A 94 6.18 -3.28 4.29
N PRO A 95 6.09 -3.25 5.64
CA PRO A 95 6.27 -2.01 6.39
C PRO A 95 7.64 -1.34 6.20
N LEU A 96 8.66 -2.10 5.80
CA LEU A 96 10.01 -1.61 5.55
C LEU A 96 10.17 -1.02 4.15
N ILE A 97 9.58 -1.62 3.12
CA ILE A 97 9.69 -1.17 1.72
C ILE A 97 8.54 -0.26 1.28
N TYR A 98 7.62 0.03 2.20
CA TYR A 98 6.43 0.85 2.00
C TYR A 98 6.18 1.66 3.29
N THR A 99 4.92 2.00 3.60
CA THR A 99 4.54 2.73 4.82
C THR A 99 4.77 1.89 6.08
N PRO A 100 5.35 2.44 7.16
CA PRO A 100 5.70 3.86 7.35
C PRO A 100 7.13 4.25 6.90
N VAL A 101 8.03 3.29 6.67
CA VAL A 101 9.48 3.56 6.57
C VAL A 101 9.87 4.34 5.31
N ILE A 102 9.20 4.13 4.18
CA ILE A 102 9.53 4.81 2.92
C ILE A 102 9.27 6.33 2.95
N GLY A 103 8.44 6.77 3.91
CA GLY A 103 8.19 8.19 4.16
C GLY A 103 9.20 8.82 5.12
N GLU A 104 9.99 8.04 5.87
CA GLU A 104 11.02 8.67 6.71
C GLU A 104 12.00 9.42 5.79
N PRO A 105 12.25 10.72 6.05
CA PRO A 105 13.13 11.49 5.18
C PRO A 105 14.51 10.83 5.13
N LEU A 106 14.85 10.29 3.97
CA LEU A 106 16.18 9.76 3.67
C LEU A 106 17.21 10.89 3.51
N ASP A 107 16.78 12.14 3.51
CA ASP A 107 17.62 13.33 3.38
C ASP A 107 17.68 14.13 4.68
N CYS A 108 18.75 13.87 5.45
CA CYS A 108 19.54 14.93 6.07
C CYS A 108 20.85 14.29 6.59
N PRO A 109 21.99 14.45 5.88
CA PRO A 109 23.29 13.99 6.38
C PRO A 109 23.73 14.68 7.68
N ASP A 110 23.08 15.77 8.05
CA ASP A 110 23.27 16.48 9.32
C ASP A 110 22.21 16.18 10.38
N SER A 111 21.28 15.23 10.16
CA SER A 111 20.38 14.84 11.25
C SER A 111 21.20 14.30 12.43
N PRO A 112 20.87 14.69 13.68
CA PRO A 112 21.55 14.17 14.87
C PRO A 112 21.51 12.64 14.97
N LYS A 113 20.56 12.00 14.26
CA LYS A 113 20.39 10.54 14.18
C LYS A 113 21.34 9.90 13.14
N ALA A 114 21.59 10.54 12.00
CA ALA A 114 22.53 10.04 10.97
C ALA A 114 23.99 10.03 11.46
N LYS A 115 24.42 11.07 12.18
CA LYS A 115 25.77 11.16 12.76
C LYS A 115 26.03 10.20 13.91
N LYS A 116 24.99 9.80 14.66
CA LYS A 116 25.12 8.83 15.78
C LYS A 116 25.16 7.36 15.34
N ARG A 117 24.77 7.04 14.09
CA ARG A 117 24.52 5.66 13.65
C ARG A 117 25.53 5.09 12.64
N GLY A 118 26.62 5.80 12.34
CA GLY A 118 27.70 5.23 11.54
C GLY A 118 27.29 4.90 10.09
N LEU A 119 26.52 5.78 9.44
CA LEU A 119 26.17 5.70 8.01
C LEU A 119 27.38 5.78 7.05
N LEU A 120 28.61 5.79 7.58
CA LEU A 120 29.85 5.62 6.85
C LEU A 120 30.45 4.25 7.18
N THR A 121 30.21 3.24 6.36
CA THR A 121 31.06 2.04 6.40
C THR A 121 32.39 2.42 5.74
N ILE A 122 33.39 2.74 6.56
CA ILE A 122 34.79 2.82 6.12
C ILE A 122 35.24 1.39 5.82
N ILE A 123 35.30 1.02 4.53
CA ILE A 123 36.09 -0.12 4.09
C ILE A 123 37.56 0.33 4.17
N PRO A 124 38.46 -0.37 4.91
CA PRO A 124 39.86 0.02 4.98
C PRO A 124 40.46 0.06 3.56
N GLY A 125 40.82 1.26 3.09
CA GLY A 125 41.41 1.50 1.77
C GLY A 125 40.44 1.85 0.63
N GLY A 126 39.13 1.98 0.88
CA GLY A 126 38.14 2.41 -0.12
C GLY A 126 37.57 3.80 0.17
N ARG A 127 37.39 4.64 -0.86
CA ARG A 127 36.63 5.90 -0.73
C ARG A 127 35.20 5.60 -0.25
N PRO A 128 34.59 6.43 0.62
CA PRO A 128 33.22 6.24 1.06
C PRO A 128 32.27 6.30 -0.15
N ARG A 129 31.40 5.29 -0.29
CA ARG A 129 30.28 5.28 -1.24
C ARG A 129 28.99 5.07 -0.46
N MET A 130 28.04 6.00 -0.62
CA MET A 130 26.64 5.77 -0.27
C MET A 130 26.12 4.57 -1.08
N PRO A 131 25.24 3.71 -0.52
CA PRO A 131 24.35 2.91 -1.35
C PRO A 131 23.55 3.87 -2.24
N GLU A 132 23.50 3.63 -3.55
CA GLU A 132 22.65 4.38 -4.50
C GLU A 132 21.18 4.28 -4.04
N LEU A 133 20.76 5.19 -3.15
CA LEU A 133 19.43 5.29 -2.57
C LEU A 133 18.41 5.87 -3.56
N PHE A 134 18.93 6.63 -4.53
CA PHE A 134 18.23 7.08 -5.71
C PHE A 134 19.10 6.73 -6.93
N PRO A 135 18.54 6.25 -8.05
CA PRO A 135 19.32 6.19 -9.27
C PRO A 135 19.77 7.62 -9.60
N ASP A 136 21.06 7.83 -9.80
CA ASP A 136 21.59 9.11 -10.26
C ASP A 136 20.78 9.57 -11.49
N PRO A 137 20.44 10.87 -11.61
CA PRO A 137 19.96 11.39 -12.87
C PRO A 137 20.96 10.97 -13.96
N PRO A 138 20.49 10.51 -15.14
CA PRO A 138 21.38 9.95 -16.13
C PRO A 138 22.48 10.97 -16.47
N SER A 139 23.74 10.61 -16.18
CA SER A 139 24.89 11.37 -16.65
C SER A 139 24.85 11.41 -18.19
N PRO A 140 25.09 12.57 -18.82
CA PRO A 140 25.12 12.69 -20.27
C PRO A 140 26.11 11.71 -20.94
N ASP A 141 27.11 11.23 -20.19
CA ASP A 141 28.21 10.40 -20.71
C ASP A 141 28.01 8.87 -20.60
N THR A 142 26.92 8.36 -19.99
CA THR A 142 26.71 6.90 -19.89
C THR A 142 25.49 6.43 -20.67
N ASN A 143 25.64 6.37 -21.99
CA ASN A 143 24.62 5.96 -22.96
C ASN A 143 24.25 4.44 -22.91
N THR A 144 24.55 3.73 -21.81
CA THR A 144 24.50 2.25 -21.76
C THR A 144 23.73 1.65 -20.57
N LYS A 145 23.31 2.45 -19.57
CA LYS A 145 22.52 1.93 -18.44
C LYS A 145 21.02 2.19 -18.66
N PRO A 146 20.15 1.18 -18.43
CA PRO A 146 18.72 1.36 -18.57
C PRO A 146 18.20 2.37 -17.55
N ALA A 147 17.30 3.25 -18.00
CA ALA A 147 16.63 4.21 -17.12
C ALA A 147 15.70 3.46 -16.16
N ARG A 148 15.77 3.79 -14.87
CA ARG A 148 15.00 3.13 -13.79
C ARG A 148 14.00 4.05 -13.08
N ALA A 149 14.04 5.34 -13.39
CA ALA A 149 13.12 6.37 -12.92
C ALA A 149 13.12 7.53 -13.91
N LEU A 150 12.04 8.30 -13.92
CA LEU A 150 11.91 9.52 -14.71
C LEU A 150 11.68 10.72 -13.78
N TYR A 151 12.57 11.70 -13.86
CA TYR A 151 12.42 12.99 -13.22
C TYR A 151 12.06 13.99 -14.31
N LEU A 152 10.92 14.65 -14.15
CA LEU A 152 10.49 15.75 -15.01
C LEU A 152 10.37 16.99 -14.15
N SER A 153 10.72 18.14 -14.69
CA SER A 153 10.58 19.44 -14.06
C SER A 153 9.68 20.33 -14.91
N ALA A 154 9.11 21.37 -14.29
CA ALA A 154 8.24 22.30 -15.02
C ALA A 154 8.84 22.83 -16.34
N PRO A 155 10.14 23.23 -16.41
CA PRO A 155 10.78 23.67 -17.65
C PRO A 155 10.89 22.62 -18.76
N ASP A 156 10.73 21.33 -18.46
CA ASP A 156 10.86 20.26 -19.45
C ASP A 156 9.67 20.17 -20.42
N LEU A 157 8.55 20.87 -20.14
CA LEU A 157 7.30 20.78 -20.91
C LEU A 157 7.49 20.92 -22.43
N PRO A 158 8.25 21.90 -22.96
CA PRO A 158 8.42 22.05 -24.41
C PRO A 158 9.22 20.91 -25.06
N HIS A 159 10.03 20.22 -24.26
CA HIS A 159 10.92 19.14 -24.69
C HIS A 159 10.40 17.74 -24.35
N LEU A 160 9.23 17.64 -23.72
CA LEU A 160 8.68 16.38 -23.25
C LEU A 160 8.59 15.31 -24.35
N PRO A 161 8.15 15.59 -25.60
CA PRO A 161 8.13 14.59 -26.66
C PRO A 161 9.52 14.00 -26.95
N GLU A 162 10.56 14.83 -26.95
CA GLU A 162 11.95 14.40 -27.16
C GLU A 162 12.48 13.58 -25.96
N ILE A 163 12.19 14.03 -24.74
CA ILE A 163 12.55 13.32 -23.50
C ILE A 163 11.96 11.91 -23.50
N LEU A 164 10.69 11.76 -23.87
CA LEU A 164 10.00 10.48 -23.91
C LEU A 164 10.50 9.59 -25.06
N ALA A 165 10.77 10.16 -26.24
CA ALA A 165 11.39 9.42 -27.34
C ALA A 165 12.77 8.87 -26.95
N ASN A 166 13.60 9.69 -26.29
CA ASN A 166 14.91 9.29 -25.79
C ASN A 166 14.82 8.27 -24.65
N LEU A 167 13.84 8.41 -23.75
CA LEU A 167 13.58 7.43 -22.69
C LEU A 167 13.32 6.05 -23.29
N LYS A 168 12.50 5.96 -24.34
CA LYS A 168 12.12 4.70 -24.99
C LYS A 168 13.32 3.88 -25.46
N THR A 169 14.40 4.53 -25.91
CA THR A 169 15.64 3.86 -26.32
C THR A 169 16.44 3.24 -25.17
N ARG A 170 16.13 3.62 -23.93
CA ARG A 170 16.87 3.24 -22.70
C ARG A 170 16.02 2.44 -21.72
N LEU A 171 14.79 2.07 -22.08
CA LEU A 171 13.93 1.29 -21.21
C LEU A 171 14.36 -0.19 -21.18
N PRO A 172 14.22 -0.87 -20.04
CA PRO A 172 14.60 -2.28 -19.92
C PRO A 172 13.56 -3.24 -20.53
N HIS A 173 12.46 -2.72 -21.07
CA HIS A 173 11.38 -3.48 -21.69
C HIS A 173 10.70 -2.64 -22.79
N ASP A 174 10.35 -3.26 -23.91
CA ASP A 174 9.75 -2.57 -25.06
C ASP A 174 8.30 -2.14 -24.82
N GLN A 175 7.62 -2.82 -23.89
CA GLN A 175 6.22 -2.58 -23.53
C GLN A 175 6.12 -2.22 -22.06
N MET A 176 6.18 -0.92 -21.74
CA MET A 176 5.90 -0.48 -20.38
C MET A 176 4.43 -0.69 -20.05
N GLU A 177 4.17 -1.27 -18.89
CA GLU A 177 2.84 -1.69 -18.46
C GLU A 177 2.24 -0.70 -17.46
N ILE A 178 3.06 -0.14 -16.56
CA ILE A 178 2.57 0.76 -15.52
C ILE A 178 3.58 1.81 -15.10
N ALA A 179 3.07 3.03 -14.86
CA ALA A 179 3.79 4.10 -14.21
C ALA A 179 3.06 4.55 -12.94
N VAL A 180 3.83 4.90 -11.91
CA VAL A 180 3.33 5.63 -10.74
C VAL A 180 3.97 7.01 -10.78
N VAL A 181 3.14 8.04 -10.79
CA VAL A 181 3.56 9.44 -10.87
C VAL A 181 3.10 10.21 -9.62
N THR A 182 4.01 11.02 -9.09
CA THR A 182 3.76 11.93 -7.96
C THR A 182 4.41 13.29 -8.22
N ASP A 183 3.92 14.34 -7.58
CA ASP A 183 4.62 15.64 -7.45
C ASP A 183 5.23 15.85 -6.06
N GLY A 184 5.09 14.85 -5.18
CA GLY A 184 5.54 14.86 -3.79
C GLY A 184 4.93 15.95 -2.92
N SER A 185 3.79 16.54 -3.30
CA SER A 185 3.16 17.64 -2.54
C SER A 185 2.45 17.18 -1.27
N ARG A 186 2.07 15.90 -1.19
CA ARG A 186 1.38 15.32 -0.04
C ARG A 186 1.86 13.89 0.21
N VAL A 187 3.13 13.72 0.51
CA VAL A 187 3.69 12.40 0.80
C VAL A 187 3.19 11.90 2.15
N LEU A 188 2.27 10.94 2.14
CA LEU A 188 1.67 10.34 3.34
C LEU A 188 1.20 11.41 4.36
N GLY A 189 1.63 11.30 5.63
CA GLY A 189 1.42 12.31 6.67
C GLY A 189 2.59 13.28 6.86
N LEU A 190 3.55 13.30 5.94
CA LEU A 190 4.81 14.06 6.06
C LEU A 190 4.76 15.41 5.35
N GLY A 191 3.78 15.57 4.46
CA GLY A 191 3.54 16.80 3.72
C GLY A 191 4.38 16.88 2.45
N ASP A 192 4.81 18.09 2.12
CA ASP A 192 5.51 18.39 0.88
C ASP A 192 7.00 17.98 0.96
N LEU A 193 7.38 17.00 0.14
CA LEU A 193 8.77 16.54 -0.03
C LEU A 193 9.37 16.87 -1.40
N GLY A 194 8.62 17.59 -2.27
CA GLY A 194 9.05 17.89 -3.63
C GLY A 194 9.50 16.62 -4.38
N VAL A 195 10.68 16.67 -5.00
CA VAL A 195 11.27 15.50 -5.70
C VAL A 195 11.56 14.30 -4.80
N GLY A 196 11.63 14.49 -3.48
CA GLY A 196 11.74 13.42 -2.49
C GLY A 196 10.56 12.43 -2.52
N GLY A 197 9.44 12.81 -3.13
CA GLY A 197 8.31 11.91 -3.39
C GLY A 197 8.63 10.70 -4.28
N MET A 198 9.74 10.72 -5.03
CA MET A 198 10.15 9.59 -5.89
C MET A 198 10.20 8.24 -5.16
N GLY A 199 10.56 8.25 -3.87
CA GLY A 199 10.57 7.05 -3.04
C GLY A 199 9.21 6.32 -3.05
N ILE A 200 8.10 7.07 -3.00
CA ILE A 200 6.74 6.52 -3.00
C ILE A 200 6.44 5.81 -4.31
N SER A 201 6.70 6.47 -5.45
CA SER A 201 6.52 5.87 -6.78
C SER A 201 7.30 4.55 -6.90
N MET A 202 8.54 4.51 -6.41
CA MET A 202 9.36 3.29 -6.38
C MET A 202 8.81 2.20 -5.45
N GLY A 203 8.30 2.58 -4.28
CA GLY A 203 7.70 1.67 -3.31
C GLY A 203 6.43 1.01 -3.83
N LYS A 204 5.49 1.80 -4.38
CA LYS A 204 4.26 1.31 -4.99
C LYS A 204 4.54 0.34 -6.13
N LEU A 205 5.49 0.66 -7.02
CA LEU A 205 5.90 -0.24 -8.09
C LEU A 205 6.57 -1.52 -7.56
N SER A 206 7.27 -1.46 -6.43
CA SER A 206 7.80 -2.65 -5.78
C SER A 206 6.67 -3.57 -5.29
N LEU A 207 5.56 -3.00 -4.81
CA LEU A 207 4.36 -3.77 -4.44
C LEU A 207 3.58 -4.29 -5.66
N TYR A 208 3.55 -3.56 -6.78
CA TYR A 208 3.05 -4.09 -8.05
C TYR A 208 3.75 -5.38 -8.48
N VAL A 209 5.06 -5.47 -8.24
CA VAL A 209 5.81 -6.68 -8.57
C VAL A 209 5.62 -7.76 -7.50
N ALA A 210 5.81 -7.41 -6.22
CA ALA A 210 5.79 -8.38 -5.13
C ALA A 210 4.39 -8.95 -4.86
N ALA A 211 3.37 -8.10 -4.78
CA ALA A 211 1.97 -8.48 -4.57
C ALA A 211 1.24 -8.71 -5.91
N GLY A 212 1.43 -7.81 -6.87
CA GLY A 212 0.72 -7.85 -8.15
C GLY A 212 1.30 -8.82 -9.18
N GLY A 213 2.58 -9.21 -9.06
CA GLY A 213 3.24 -10.00 -10.10
C GLY A 213 3.42 -9.28 -11.43
N VAL A 214 3.42 -7.95 -11.44
CA VAL A 214 3.81 -7.16 -12.63
C VAL A 214 5.29 -7.41 -12.94
N ASN A 215 5.66 -7.38 -14.22
CA ASN A 215 7.06 -7.53 -14.61
C ASN A 215 7.87 -6.31 -14.11
N PRO A 216 8.92 -6.50 -13.28
CA PRO A 216 9.69 -5.37 -12.74
C PRO A 216 10.31 -4.47 -13.82
N LYS A 217 10.64 -5.03 -14.98
CA LYS A 217 11.21 -4.29 -16.12
C LYS A 217 10.16 -3.47 -16.88
N ALA A 218 8.87 -3.71 -16.66
CA ALA A 218 7.78 -3.00 -17.33
C ALA A 218 7.17 -1.89 -16.43
N THR A 219 7.87 -1.51 -15.37
CA THR A 219 7.45 -0.47 -14.41
C THR A 219 8.26 0.82 -14.59
N LEU A 220 7.62 1.98 -14.44
CA LEU A 220 8.27 3.30 -14.55
C LEU A 220 7.87 4.23 -13.39
N PRO A 221 8.75 4.46 -12.39
CA PRO A 221 8.49 5.47 -11.37
C PRO A 221 8.76 6.87 -11.94
N ILE A 222 7.84 7.79 -11.71
CA ILE A 222 7.91 9.17 -12.20
C ILE A 222 7.74 10.14 -11.02
N VAL A 223 8.54 11.20 -11.01
CA VAL A 223 8.25 12.41 -10.23
C VAL A 223 8.20 13.62 -11.14
N VAL A 224 7.20 14.47 -10.92
CA VAL A 224 7.06 15.76 -11.60
C VAL A 224 7.36 16.87 -10.60
N ASP A 225 8.47 17.56 -10.80
CA ASP A 225 8.91 18.66 -9.97
C ASP A 225 8.20 19.95 -10.41
N PHE A 226 7.21 20.35 -9.63
CA PHE A 226 6.55 21.66 -9.74
C PHE A 226 7.13 22.70 -8.77
N GLY A 227 8.23 22.39 -8.08
CA GLY A 227 8.75 23.12 -6.93
C GLY A 227 8.32 22.49 -5.61
N THR A 228 8.67 23.14 -4.50
CA THR A 228 8.26 22.73 -3.14
C THR A 228 8.01 23.95 -2.26
N ASP A 229 6.97 23.88 -1.43
CA ASP A 229 6.68 24.91 -0.42
C ASP A 229 7.36 24.62 0.92
N ASN A 230 8.10 23.50 1.01
CA ASN A 230 8.86 23.13 2.19
C ASN A 230 10.14 23.97 2.32
N GLU A 231 10.11 24.96 3.23
CA GLU A 231 11.23 25.87 3.53
C GLU A 231 12.54 25.15 3.85
N LYS A 232 12.44 23.99 4.53
CA LYS A 232 13.63 23.23 4.91
C LYS A 232 14.34 22.70 3.67
N LEU A 233 13.58 22.19 2.70
CA LEU A 233 14.12 21.69 1.43
C LEU A 233 14.66 22.84 0.56
N LEU A 234 13.96 23.98 0.50
CA LEU A 234 14.43 25.16 -0.22
C LEU A 234 15.79 25.66 0.30
N GLY A 235 15.96 25.63 1.64
CA GLY A 235 17.21 26.01 2.31
C GLY A 235 18.28 24.92 2.37
N ASP A 236 17.96 23.66 2.06
CA ASP A 236 18.90 22.54 2.16
C ASP A 236 19.83 22.52 0.94
N PRO A 237 21.16 22.71 1.08
CA PRO A 237 22.09 22.69 -0.04
C PRO A 237 22.15 21.36 -0.81
N LEU A 238 21.60 20.28 -0.24
CA LEU A 238 21.56 18.95 -0.85
C LEU A 238 20.23 18.63 -1.54
N TYR A 239 19.22 19.49 -1.42
CA TYR A 239 17.98 19.32 -2.15
C TYR A 239 18.24 19.34 -3.67
N VAL A 240 17.81 18.27 -4.34
CA VAL A 240 18.08 18.02 -5.77
C VAL A 240 16.99 18.54 -6.72
N GLY A 241 15.86 18.99 -6.17
CA GLY A 241 14.76 19.56 -6.95
C GLY A 241 14.92 21.06 -7.21
N MET A 242 13.96 21.63 -7.94
CA MET A 242 13.89 23.06 -8.22
C MET A 242 13.75 23.85 -6.92
N ARG A 243 14.66 24.81 -6.71
CA ARG A 243 14.67 25.71 -5.55
C ARG A 243 13.70 26.87 -5.73
N GLN A 244 12.43 26.53 -5.95
CA GLN A 244 11.33 27.47 -6.09
C GLN A 244 10.09 26.93 -5.38
N ARG A 245 9.17 27.84 -5.04
CA ARG A 245 7.84 27.49 -4.56
C ARG A 245 7.07 26.73 -5.62
N ARG A 246 6.04 26.01 -5.17
CA ARG A 246 5.16 25.30 -6.09
C ARG A 246 4.50 26.26 -7.07
N MET A 247 4.37 25.79 -8.30
CA MET A 247 3.52 26.44 -9.30
C MET A 247 2.06 26.48 -8.83
N SER A 248 1.27 27.36 -9.43
CA SER A 248 -0.17 27.39 -9.16
C SER A 248 -0.84 26.10 -9.64
N ASP A 249 -1.91 25.66 -8.97
CA ASP A 249 -2.67 24.46 -9.36
C ASP A 249 -3.10 24.51 -10.82
N ALA A 250 -3.51 25.69 -11.32
CA ALA A 250 -3.90 25.89 -12.72
C ALA A 250 -2.75 25.62 -13.70
N ASP A 251 -1.54 26.07 -13.38
CA ASP A 251 -0.36 25.82 -14.22
C ASP A 251 0.06 24.35 -14.16
N CYS A 252 -0.01 23.73 -12.96
CA CYS A 252 0.22 22.30 -12.77
C CYS A 252 -0.76 21.46 -13.61
N GLU A 253 -2.06 21.79 -13.60
CA GLU A 253 -3.09 21.12 -14.41
C GLU A 253 -2.86 21.27 -15.91
N ALA A 254 -2.42 22.46 -16.35
CA ALA A 254 -2.11 22.71 -17.75
C ALA A 254 -0.87 21.92 -18.21
N TRP A 255 0.16 21.85 -17.36
CA TRP A 255 1.35 21.04 -17.60
C TRP A 255 1.00 19.54 -17.66
N PHE A 256 0.21 19.08 -16.70
CA PHE A 256 -0.14 17.66 -16.56
C PHE A 256 -1.02 17.16 -17.72
N GLU A 257 -1.85 18.02 -18.29
CA GLU A 257 -2.62 17.72 -19.52
C GLU A 257 -1.70 17.34 -20.69
N VAL A 258 -0.66 18.14 -20.92
CA VAL A 258 0.34 17.85 -21.97
C VAL A 258 1.07 16.56 -21.62
N PHE A 259 1.47 16.39 -20.35
CA PHE A 259 2.13 15.17 -19.90
C PHE A 259 1.30 13.91 -20.18
N MET A 260 0.02 13.89 -19.79
CA MET A 260 -0.84 12.73 -20.00
C MET A 260 -1.02 12.42 -21.48
N LYS A 261 -1.16 13.46 -22.32
CA LYS A 261 -1.23 13.31 -23.77
C LYS A 261 0.04 12.67 -24.34
N GLU A 262 1.21 13.23 -24.05
CA GLU A 262 2.49 12.76 -24.60
C GLU A 262 2.89 11.37 -24.07
N MET A 263 2.63 11.09 -22.79
CA MET A 263 2.81 9.76 -22.20
C MET A 263 1.92 8.72 -22.88
N HIS A 264 0.65 9.04 -23.11
CA HIS A 264 -0.27 8.12 -23.79
C HIS A 264 0.11 7.90 -25.26
N GLN A 265 0.56 8.94 -25.97
CA GLN A 265 1.05 8.80 -27.34
C GLN A 265 2.30 7.90 -27.41
N THR A 266 3.21 8.03 -26.45
CA THR A 266 4.44 7.23 -26.39
C THR A 266 4.18 5.80 -25.92
N PHE A 267 3.29 5.62 -24.94
CA PHE A 267 2.98 4.36 -24.25
C PHE A 267 1.45 4.12 -24.18
N PRO A 268 0.79 3.73 -25.28
CA PRO A 268 -0.68 3.72 -25.40
C PRO A 268 -1.41 2.66 -24.55
N ASN A 269 -0.68 1.71 -23.98
CA ASN A 269 -1.23 0.64 -23.14
C ASN A 269 -0.79 0.76 -21.68
N MET A 270 0.05 1.74 -21.34
CA MET A 270 0.59 1.88 -20.00
C MET A 270 -0.48 2.47 -19.08
N ILE A 271 -0.69 1.84 -17.93
CA ILE A 271 -1.54 2.36 -16.87
C ILE A 271 -0.78 3.46 -16.12
N ILE A 272 -1.43 4.60 -15.84
CA ILE A 272 -0.82 5.70 -15.07
C ILE A 272 -1.55 5.84 -13.73
N GLN A 273 -0.86 5.54 -12.64
CA GLN A 273 -1.35 5.75 -11.28
C GLN A 273 -0.86 7.10 -10.75
N PHE A 274 -1.78 7.96 -10.33
CA PHE A 274 -1.48 9.21 -9.63
C PHE A 274 -1.35 8.94 -8.14
N GLU A 275 -0.33 9.52 -7.51
CA GLU A 275 0.02 9.25 -6.12
C GLU A 275 0.49 10.50 -5.39
N ASP A 276 0.05 10.68 -4.14
CA ASP A 276 0.57 11.68 -3.20
C ASP A 276 0.54 13.13 -3.72
N PHE A 277 -0.43 13.42 -4.59
CA PHE A 277 -0.80 14.79 -4.96
C PHE A 277 -1.64 15.40 -3.84
N HIS A 278 -1.38 16.67 -3.54
CA HIS A 278 -2.19 17.44 -2.63
C HIS A 278 -3.62 17.56 -3.19
N THR A 279 -4.57 17.71 -2.27
CA THR A 279 -5.98 17.47 -2.56
C THR A 279 -6.59 18.41 -3.60
N THR A 280 -6.17 19.68 -3.65
CA THR A 280 -6.72 20.66 -4.59
C THR A 280 -6.31 20.38 -6.04
N LEU A 281 -5.19 19.68 -6.26
CA LEU A 281 -4.76 19.22 -7.58
C LEU A 281 -5.21 17.77 -7.90
N ALA A 282 -5.18 16.86 -6.92
CA ALA A 282 -5.45 15.43 -7.14
C ALA A 282 -6.83 15.14 -7.76
N PHE A 283 -7.89 15.80 -7.26
CA PHE A 283 -9.26 15.60 -7.74
C PHE A 283 -9.46 16.14 -9.17
N PRO A 284 -9.12 17.41 -9.49
CA PRO A 284 -9.17 17.91 -10.87
C PRO A 284 -8.37 17.08 -11.85
N LEU A 285 -7.16 16.64 -11.48
CA LEU A 285 -6.36 15.76 -12.33
C LEU A 285 -7.08 14.44 -12.60
N LEU A 286 -7.66 13.79 -11.60
CA LEU A 286 -8.38 12.55 -11.82
C LEU A 286 -9.62 12.76 -12.71
N GLU A 287 -10.46 13.75 -12.40
CA GLU A 287 -11.70 14.05 -13.13
C GLU A 287 -11.43 14.32 -14.61
N LYS A 288 -10.41 15.14 -14.90
CA LYS A 288 -10.07 15.55 -16.25
C LYS A 288 -9.51 14.41 -17.12
N HIS A 289 -8.89 13.39 -16.53
CA HIS A 289 -8.12 12.37 -17.29
C HIS A 289 -8.74 10.98 -17.30
N ARG A 290 -9.52 10.59 -16.28
CA ARG A 290 -10.02 9.21 -16.08
C ARG A 290 -10.89 8.67 -17.22
N GLU A 291 -11.57 9.55 -17.95
CA GLU A 291 -12.43 9.16 -19.10
C GLU A 291 -11.67 9.10 -20.43
N ARG A 292 -10.43 9.61 -20.47
CA ARG A 292 -9.63 9.72 -21.70
C ARG A 292 -8.44 8.77 -21.72
N TYR A 293 -7.91 8.44 -20.54
CA TYR A 293 -6.68 7.68 -20.39
C TYR A 293 -6.86 6.53 -19.38
N PRO A 294 -6.05 5.46 -19.50
CA PRO A 294 -6.04 4.36 -18.53
C PRO A 294 -5.30 4.80 -17.26
N CYS A 295 -5.97 5.62 -16.45
CA CYS A 295 -5.41 6.18 -15.23
C CYS A 295 -6.37 6.08 -14.05
N PHE A 296 -5.80 6.12 -12.85
CA PHE A 296 -6.53 6.17 -11.60
C PHE A 296 -5.66 6.84 -10.52
N ASN A 297 -6.26 7.29 -9.43
CA ASN A 297 -5.54 7.84 -8.28
C ASN A 297 -5.71 6.89 -7.09
N ASP A 298 -4.61 6.45 -6.47
CA ASP A 298 -4.68 5.47 -5.37
C ASP A 298 -5.22 6.08 -4.07
N ASP A 299 -4.89 7.33 -3.76
CA ASP A 299 -5.35 8.03 -2.56
C ASP A 299 -6.86 8.32 -2.57
N ILE A 300 -7.45 8.44 -3.76
CA ILE A 300 -8.89 8.65 -3.96
C ILE A 300 -9.58 7.31 -4.17
N GLN A 301 -9.24 6.60 -5.25
CA GLN A 301 -9.96 5.40 -5.69
C GLN A 301 -9.49 4.15 -4.95
N GLY A 302 -8.18 4.00 -4.71
CA GLY A 302 -7.63 2.84 -4.01
C GLY A 302 -8.02 2.80 -2.53
N THR A 303 -7.85 3.93 -1.82
CA THR A 303 -8.28 4.10 -0.43
C THR A 303 -9.80 3.92 -0.29
N GLY A 304 -10.59 4.55 -1.18
CA GLY A 304 -12.05 4.33 -1.21
C GLY A 304 -12.43 2.87 -1.39
N SER A 305 -11.75 2.16 -2.30
CA SER A 305 -12.00 0.74 -2.59
C SER A 305 -11.67 -0.19 -1.43
N VAL A 306 -10.51 -0.02 -0.77
CA VAL A 306 -10.13 -0.89 0.36
C VAL A 306 -10.99 -0.64 1.60
N ILE A 307 -11.37 0.61 1.87
CA ILE A 307 -12.26 0.91 2.99
C ILE A 307 -13.65 0.36 2.70
N LEU A 308 -14.15 0.49 1.47
CA LEU A 308 -15.41 -0.12 1.07
C LEU A 308 -15.37 -1.65 1.23
N ALA A 309 -14.29 -2.33 0.86
CA ALA A 309 -14.18 -3.77 1.04
C ALA A 309 -14.33 -4.21 2.50
N GLY A 310 -13.65 -3.52 3.42
CA GLY A 310 -13.79 -3.73 4.86
C GLY A 310 -15.20 -3.41 5.34
N ALA A 311 -15.80 -2.32 4.86
CA ALA A 311 -17.16 -1.92 5.22
C ALA A 311 -18.20 -2.95 4.77
N ILE A 312 -18.10 -3.50 3.55
CA ILE A 312 -18.97 -4.59 3.06
C ILE A 312 -18.95 -5.77 4.02
N ARG A 313 -17.75 -6.19 4.45
CA ARG A 313 -17.59 -7.27 5.44
C ARG A 313 -18.15 -6.89 6.80
N ALA A 314 -17.89 -5.67 7.25
CA ALA A 314 -18.39 -5.18 8.53
C ALA A 314 -19.92 -5.12 8.56
N PHE A 315 -20.58 -4.62 7.50
CA PHE A 315 -22.04 -4.62 7.38
C PHE A 315 -22.62 -6.04 7.40
N ALA A 316 -22.04 -6.96 6.62
CA ALA A 316 -22.48 -8.35 6.60
C ALA A 316 -22.34 -9.03 7.97
N GLN A 317 -21.25 -8.75 8.71
CA GLN A 317 -21.03 -9.31 10.04
C GLN A 317 -21.88 -8.67 11.14
N ASN A 318 -22.10 -7.35 11.04
CA ASN A 318 -22.94 -6.57 11.95
C ASN A 318 -24.41 -7.02 11.84
N GLY A 319 -24.87 -7.42 10.65
CA GLY A 319 -26.17 -8.04 10.43
C GLY A 319 -27.34 -7.06 10.31
N ILE A 320 -27.09 -5.75 10.38
CA ILE A 320 -28.11 -4.73 10.11
C ILE A 320 -28.25 -4.56 8.58
N PRO A 321 -29.47 -4.60 8.01
CA PRO A 321 -29.70 -4.39 6.59
C PRO A 321 -29.10 -3.06 6.11
N LEU A 322 -28.55 -3.00 4.88
CA LEU A 322 -27.94 -1.77 4.34
C LEU A 322 -28.90 -0.57 4.44
N LYS A 323 -30.20 -0.77 4.20
CA LYS A 323 -31.24 0.26 4.29
C LYS A 323 -31.45 0.83 5.70
N GLU A 324 -30.94 0.18 6.73
CA GLU A 324 -31.07 0.58 8.14
C GLU A 324 -29.74 1.07 8.74
N GLN A 325 -28.64 0.97 8.00
CA GLN A 325 -27.34 1.45 8.43
C GLN A 325 -27.35 2.98 8.64
N ARG A 326 -26.60 3.44 9.64
CA ARG A 326 -26.37 4.86 9.93
C ARG A 326 -24.87 5.08 10.05
N ILE A 327 -24.27 5.70 9.05
CA ILE A 327 -22.82 5.83 8.91
C ILE A 327 -22.40 7.24 9.31
N LEU A 328 -21.63 7.37 10.38
CA LEU A 328 -21.10 8.65 10.84
C LEU A 328 -19.61 8.74 10.52
N PHE A 329 -19.24 9.75 9.74
CA PHE A 329 -17.85 10.09 9.45
C PHE A 329 -17.38 11.25 10.33
N PHE A 330 -16.28 11.04 11.04
CA PHE A 330 -15.53 12.09 11.72
C PHE A 330 -14.33 12.49 10.87
N GLY A 331 -14.41 13.66 10.24
CA GLY A 331 -13.49 14.13 9.22
C GLY A 331 -14.17 14.28 7.86
N ALA A 332 -14.52 15.51 7.49
CA ALA A 332 -15.13 15.86 6.20
C ALA A 332 -14.13 16.51 5.21
N GLY A 333 -12.84 16.15 5.30
CA GLY A 333 -11.88 16.46 4.24
C GLY A 333 -12.17 15.65 2.98
N SER A 334 -11.48 15.93 1.88
CA SER A 334 -11.80 15.26 0.61
C SER A 334 -11.56 13.75 0.64
N SER A 335 -10.58 13.25 1.42
CA SER A 335 -10.41 11.81 1.64
C SER A 335 -11.63 11.21 2.37
N GLY A 336 -12.12 11.86 3.44
CA GLY A 336 -13.29 11.39 4.19
C GLY A 336 -14.58 11.40 3.36
N VAL A 337 -14.79 12.47 2.59
CA VAL A 337 -15.92 12.60 1.67
C VAL A 337 -15.83 11.57 0.56
N GLY A 338 -14.69 11.40 -0.12
CA GLY A 338 -14.55 10.44 -1.22
C GLY A 338 -14.80 9.00 -0.79
N VAL A 339 -14.36 8.62 0.43
CA VAL A 339 -14.69 7.32 1.02
C VAL A 339 -16.20 7.22 1.30
N ALA A 340 -16.81 8.24 1.88
CA ALA A 340 -18.25 8.24 2.17
C ALA A 340 -19.09 8.13 0.87
N GLU A 341 -18.70 8.83 -0.20
CA GLU A 341 -19.32 8.72 -1.52
C GLU A 341 -19.17 7.32 -2.11
N THR A 342 -17.98 6.72 -1.99
CA THR A 342 -17.73 5.34 -2.45
C THR A 342 -18.63 4.33 -1.73
N ILE A 343 -18.82 4.47 -0.41
CA ILE A 343 -19.73 3.61 0.36
C ILE A 343 -21.18 3.92 0.02
N SER A 344 -21.57 5.19 -0.16
CA SER A 344 -22.91 5.58 -0.61
C SER A 344 -23.25 4.93 -1.95
N LYS A 345 -22.31 4.91 -2.90
CA LYS A 345 -22.54 4.25 -4.19
C LYS A 345 -22.75 2.74 -4.07
N HIS A 346 -22.11 2.10 -3.08
CA HIS A 346 -22.39 0.71 -2.77
C HIS A 346 -23.83 0.49 -2.28
N PHE A 347 -24.40 1.44 -1.52
CA PHE A 347 -25.78 1.34 -1.05
C PHE A 347 -26.77 1.42 -2.21
N GLU A 348 -26.47 2.19 -3.26
CA GLU A 348 -27.25 2.18 -4.49
C GLU A 348 -27.12 0.83 -5.22
N LEU A 349 -25.89 0.44 -5.56
CA LEU A 349 -25.61 -0.71 -6.42
C LEU A 349 -25.92 -2.06 -5.76
N ALA A 350 -25.73 -2.20 -4.45
CA ALA A 350 -25.97 -3.43 -3.70
C ALA A 350 -27.27 -3.41 -2.90
N GLY A 351 -27.63 -2.25 -2.34
CA GLY A 351 -28.82 -2.09 -1.52
C GLY A 351 -30.09 -1.79 -2.31
N GLY A 352 -29.96 -1.52 -3.63
CA GLY A 352 -31.08 -1.14 -4.49
C GLY A 352 -31.75 0.16 -4.03
N MET A 353 -30.95 1.07 -3.46
CA MET A 353 -31.40 2.38 -3.02
C MET A 353 -31.27 3.39 -4.16
N THR A 354 -32.13 4.39 -4.15
CA THR A 354 -31.89 5.64 -4.89
C THR A 354 -30.69 6.37 -4.29
N GLU A 355 -30.09 7.26 -5.08
CA GLU A 355 -29.00 8.12 -4.62
C GLU A 355 -29.39 8.91 -3.35
N ASP A 356 -30.59 9.48 -3.31
CA ASP A 356 -31.08 10.23 -2.15
C ASP A 356 -31.28 9.35 -0.91
N GLU A 357 -31.81 8.13 -1.08
CA GLU A 357 -31.94 7.17 0.03
C GLU A 357 -30.57 6.75 0.58
N ALA A 358 -29.59 6.55 -0.30
CA ALA A 358 -28.22 6.20 0.07
C ALA A 358 -27.56 7.35 0.84
N ARG A 359 -27.59 8.58 0.29
CA ARG A 359 -27.04 9.80 0.92
C ARG A 359 -27.63 10.03 2.32
N ASN A 360 -28.91 9.74 2.51
CA ASN A 360 -29.59 9.89 3.79
C ASN A 360 -29.07 8.94 4.89
N ARG A 361 -28.23 7.94 4.56
CA ARG A 361 -27.56 7.04 5.53
C ARG A 361 -26.24 7.59 6.04
N PHE A 362 -25.80 8.75 5.58
CA PHE A 362 -24.51 9.32 5.94
C PHE A 362 -24.66 10.63 6.71
N TRP A 363 -23.80 10.80 7.71
CA TRP A 363 -23.59 12.02 8.48
C TRP A 363 -22.10 12.33 8.49
N LEU A 364 -21.72 13.57 8.20
CA LEU A 364 -20.33 14.02 8.24
C LEU A 364 -20.14 15.01 9.40
N VAL A 365 -18.99 14.93 10.06
CA VAL A 365 -18.59 15.85 11.13
C VAL A 365 -17.25 16.47 10.76
N ASP A 366 -17.15 17.79 10.88
CA ASP A 366 -15.88 18.53 10.72
C ASP A 366 -15.55 19.36 11.97
N SER A 367 -14.52 20.21 11.88
CA SER A 367 -14.09 21.06 12.99
C SER A 367 -15.16 22.03 13.52
N LYS A 368 -16.27 22.22 12.80
CA LYS A 368 -17.41 23.07 13.21
C LYS A 368 -18.61 22.27 13.70
N GLY A 369 -18.54 20.94 13.73
CA GLY A 369 -19.63 20.05 14.14
C GLY A 369 -20.29 19.33 12.97
N LEU A 370 -21.58 18.98 13.12
CA LEU A 370 -22.34 18.27 12.09
C LEU A 370 -22.41 19.10 10.80
N VAL A 371 -22.08 18.48 9.67
CA VAL A 371 -22.14 19.10 8.33
C VAL A 371 -23.58 19.07 7.84
N ALA A 372 -24.18 20.25 7.67
CA ALA A 372 -25.56 20.41 7.28
C ALA A 372 -25.80 21.70 6.48
N ASN A 373 -26.86 21.70 5.66
CA ASN A 373 -27.23 22.85 4.84
C ASN A 373 -27.64 24.08 5.68
N ASN A 374 -28.20 23.85 6.88
CA ASN A 374 -28.65 24.89 7.81
C ASN A 374 -27.54 25.39 8.78
N ARG A 375 -26.28 24.97 8.57
CA ARG A 375 -25.17 25.30 9.47
C ARG A 375 -24.81 26.80 9.47
N GLY A 376 -25.16 27.50 8.38
CA GLY A 376 -25.02 28.96 8.26
C GLY A 376 -23.64 29.43 7.79
N ASP A 377 -22.70 28.52 7.52
CA ASP A 377 -21.44 28.82 6.85
C ASP A 377 -21.44 28.34 5.39
N LYS A 378 -20.55 28.89 4.57
CA LYS A 378 -20.35 28.42 3.20
C LYS A 378 -19.59 27.10 3.22
N LEU A 379 -20.31 25.99 3.03
CA LEU A 379 -19.71 24.67 2.91
C LEU A 379 -18.83 24.61 1.65
N PRO A 380 -17.57 24.11 1.75
CA PRO A 380 -16.79 23.71 0.60
C PRO A 380 -17.57 22.77 -0.32
N THR A 381 -17.38 22.88 -1.64
CA THR A 381 -18.17 22.16 -2.65
C THR A 381 -18.22 20.65 -2.40
N HIS A 382 -17.09 20.03 -2.05
CA HIS A 382 -17.00 18.60 -1.78
C HIS A 382 -17.87 18.15 -0.59
N LYS A 383 -18.19 19.03 0.37
CA LYS A 383 -19.05 18.66 1.51
C LYS A 383 -20.54 18.74 1.19
N GLN A 384 -20.93 19.49 0.17
CA GLN A 384 -22.33 19.80 -0.11
C GLN A 384 -23.12 18.55 -0.52
N TYR A 385 -22.47 17.62 -1.22
CA TYR A 385 -23.09 16.40 -1.70
C TYR A 385 -23.65 15.52 -0.56
N LEU A 386 -22.94 15.40 0.57
CA LEU A 386 -23.36 14.59 1.73
C LEU A 386 -23.80 15.44 2.95
N ALA A 387 -24.03 16.74 2.76
CA ALA A 387 -24.52 17.60 3.83
C ALA A 387 -25.95 17.22 4.25
N ARG A 388 -26.21 17.20 5.56
CA ARG A 388 -27.55 16.89 6.10
C ARG A 388 -28.57 17.95 5.73
N ARG A 389 -29.78 17.48 5.39
CA ARG A 389 -30.98 18.31 5.18
C ARG A 389 -31.52 18.79 6.53
N GLU A 390 -32.22 19.91 6.53
CA GLU A 390 -32.59 20.64 7.76
C GLU A 390 -33.42 19.83 8.75
N GLU A 391 -34.27 18.93 8.23
CA GLU A 391 -35.18 18.07 9.01
C GLU A 391 -34.45 17.15 10.01
N ASP A 392 -33.17 16.85 9.75
CA ASP A 392 -32.34 15.93 10.54
C ASP A 392 -30.92 16.49 10.72
N ALA A 393 -30.85 17.80 11.01
CA ALA A 393 -29.61 18.55 11.16
C ALA A 393 -29.62 19.48 12.38
N PRO A 394 -29.59 18.94 13.61
CA PRO A 394 -29.39 19.76 14.80
C PRO A 394 -28.01 20.41 14.78
N LYS A 395 -27.90 21.61 15.35
CA LYS A 395 -26.64 22.39 15.42
C LYS A 395 -25.72 21.87 16.54
N LEU A 396 -25.36 20.59 16.47
CA LEU A 396 -24.47 19.92 17.42
C LEU A 396 -23.01 20.15 17.01
N LYS A 397 -22.14 20.36 18.02
CA LYS A 397 -20.75 20.73 17.80
C LYS A 397 -19.77 19.62 18.17
N THR A 398 -20.05 18.86 19.23
CA THR A 398 -19.12 17.83 19.71
C THR A 398 -19.43 16.48 19.08
N LEU A 399 -18.38 15.67 18.85
CA LEU A 399 -18.55 14.33 18.30
C LEU A 399 -19.45 13.45 19.17
N LEU A 400 -19.31 13.51 20.50
CA LEU A 400 -20.10 12.73 21.44
C LEU A 400 -21.61 13.06 21.36
N GLU A 401 -21.98 14.35 21.31
CA GLU A 401 -23.38 14.76 21.14
C GLU A 401 -23.95 14.23 19.81
N ILE A 402 -23.16 14.34 18.73
CA ILE A 402 -23.56 13.87 17.40
C ILE A 402 -23.70 12.35 17.37
N VAL A 403 -22.78 11.59 17.97
CA VAL A 403 -22.88 10.14 18.10
C VAL A 403 -24.13 9.75 18.88
N LYS A 404 -24.42 10.44 20.01
CA LYS A 404 -25.63 10.20 20.81
C LYS A 404 -26.92 10.49 20.04
N HIS A 405 -26.92 11.52 19.20
CA HIS A 405 -28.05 11.89 18.36
C HIS A 405 -28.26 10.92 17.18
N VAL A 406 -27.22 10.69 16.37
CA VAL A 406 -27.26 9.85 15.16
C VAL A 406 -27.42 8.37 15.51
N ARG A 407 -26.92 7.95 16.68
CA ARG A 407 -26.85 6.54 17.11
C ARG A 407 -26.27 5.65 16.00
N PRO A 408 -25.06 5.92 15.51
CA PRO A 408 -24.55 5.28 14.31
C PRO A 408 -24.34 3.77 14.48
N THR A 409 -24.53 3.04 13.40
CA THR A 409 -24.15 1.61 13.30
C THR A 409 -22.67 1.47 12.95
N ALA A 410 -22.13 2.46 12.24
CA ALA A 410 -20.72 2.55 11.91
C ALA A 410 -20.15 3.95 12.16
N LEU A 411 -18.99 4.00 12.80
CA LEU A 411 -18.23 5.21 13.08
C LEU A 411 -16.90 5.14 12.32
N MET A 412 -16.66 6.09 11.41
CA MET A 412 -15.54 6.13 10.47
C MET A 412 -14.69 7.38 10.71
N GLY A 413 -13.40 7.22 11.00
CA GLY A 413 -12.48 8.31 11.34
C GLY A 413 -11.49 8.62 10.21
N LEU A 414 -11.55 9.83 9.67
CA LEU A 414 -10.59 10.41 8.71
C LEU A 414 -10.28 11.86 9.09
N SER A 415 -10.08 12.10 10.38
CA SER A 415 -9.98 13.43 10.99
C SER A 415 -8.56 13.89 11.25
N THR A 416 -7.60 12.96 11.30
CA THR A 416 -6.22 13.15 11.78
C THR A 416 -6.13 13.62 13.24
N LEU A 417 -7.19 13.44 14.03
CA LEU A 417 -7.23 13.79 15.44
C LEU A 417 -7.10 12.53 16.31
N GLY A 418 -5.88 12.26 16.78
CA GLY A 418 -5.58 11.12 17.63
C GLY A 418 -6.42 11.08 18.91
N GLY A 419 -6.97 9.91 19.26
CA GLY A 419 -7.78 9.72 20.47
C GLY A 419 -9.18 10.34 20.43
N ALA A 420 -9.66 10.79 19.26
CA ALA A 420 -10.99 11.37 19.12
C ALA A 420 -12.14 10.39 19.41
N PHE A 421 -11.95 9.09 19.17
CA PHE A 421 -12.91 8.04 19.52
C PHE A 421 -12.66 7.61 20.96
N THR A 422 -13.11 8.46 21.88
CA THR A 422 -12.93 8.24 23.32
C THR A 422 -13.60 6.97 23.80
N ARG A 423 -13.16 6.45 24.95
CA ARG A 423 -13.79 5.30 25.62
C ARG A 423 -15.30 5.46 25.78
N GLU A 424 -15.79 6.64 26.16
CA GLU A 424 -17.24 6.91 26.29
C GLU A 424 -17.98 6.73 24.95
N ILE A 425 -17.39 7.19 23.83
CA ILE A 425 -17.97 7.01 22.51
C ILE A 425 -18.00 5.52 22.13
N LEU A 426 -16.91 4.80 22.37
CA LEU A 426 -16.77 3.38 22.04
C LEU A 426 -17.73 2.51 22.87
N GLU A 427 -17.84 2.76 24.18
CA GLU A 427 -18.80 2.09 25.07
C GLU A 427 -20.24 2.39 24.64
N PHE A 428 -20.54 3.63 24.23
CA PHE A 428 -21.85 3.99 23.69
C PHE A 428 -22.14 3.26 22.36
N MET A 429 -21.15 3.15 21.47
CA MET A 429 -21.27 2.38 20.23
C MET A 429 -21.60 0.91 20.51
N ALA A 430 -20.96 0.29 21.50
CA ALA A 430 -21.25 -1.07 21.94
C ALA A 430 -22.61 -1.21 22.63
N HIS A 431 -23.06 -0.18 23.35
CA HIS A 431 -24.37 -0.18 23.99
C HIS A 431 -25.52 -0.19 22.97
N ILE A 432 -25.37 0.55 21.87
CA ILE A 432 -26.43 0.69 20.85
C ILE A 432 -26.33 -0.35 19.71
N ASN A 433 -25.19 -1.05 19.58
CA ASN A 433 -24.95 -2.04 18.54
C ASN A 433 -24.37 -3.33 19.14
N ALA A 434 -24.94 -4.49 18.82
CA ALA A 434 -24.38 -5.78 19.26
C ALA A 434 -22.97 -6.08 18.69
N LYS A 435 -22.64 -5.48 17.54
CA LYS A 435 -21.32 -5.56 16.89
C LYS A 435 -20.99 -4.20 16.29
N PRO A 436 -20.49 -3.23 17.07
CA PRO A 436 -20.25 -1.87 16.58
C PRO A 436 -19.18 -1.88 15.49
N ILE A 437 -19.38 -1.11 14.41
CA ILE A 437 -18.37 -0.92 13.38
C ILE A 437 -17.58 0.35 13.72
N VAL A 438 -16.27 0.24 13.90
CA VAL A 438 -15.39 1.37 14.25
C VAL A 438 -14.16 1.31 13.37
N PHE A 439 -14.02 2.26 12.45
CA PHE A 439 -12.88 2.34 11.56
C PHE A 439 -12.03 3.58 11.89
N ALA A 440 -10.81 3.40 12.39
CA ALA A 440 -9.87 4.48 12.73
C ALA A 440 -8.80 4.61 11.62
N LEU A 441 -9.10 5.38 10.58
CA LEU A 441 -8.40 5.31 9.30
C LEU A 441 -7.31 6.38 9.15
N SER A 442 -7.18 7.29 10.11
CA SER A 442 -6.12 8.28 10.10
C SER A 442 -4.72 7.66 10.27
N ASN A 443 -3.74 8.23 9.58
CA ASN A 443 -2.34 7.81 9.58
C ASN A 443 -1.42 8.98 9.97
N PRO A 444 -0.25 8.73 10.60
CA PRO A 444 0.22 7.45 11.14
C PRO A 444 -0.53 7.06 12.43
N VAL A 445 -0.12 5.96 13.09
CA VAL A 445 -0.73 5.45 14.35
C VAL A 445 -1.03 6.54 15.38
N ALA A 446 -0.13 7.51 15.55
CA ALA A 446 -0.31 8.61 16.51
C ALA A 446 -1.52 9.53 16.21
N LEU A 447 -2.03 9.51 14.98
CA LEU A 447 -3.19 10.28 14.54
C LEU A 447 -4.46 9.42 14.39
N ALA A 448 -4.38 8.11 14.65
CA ALA A 448 -5.54 7.22 14.62
C ALA A 448 -6.57 7.65 15.68
N GLU A 449 -7.85 7.67 15.31
CA GLU A 449 -8.93 8.14 16.18
C GLU A 449 -9.06 7.34 17.48
N CYS A 450 -8.72 6.05 17.44
CA CYS A 450 -8.44 5.22 18.61
C CYS A 450 -7.46 4.11 18.22
N THR A 451 -6.87 3.46 19.22
CA THR A 451 -6.12 2.22 19.03
C THR A 451 -7.05 1.01 18.94
N TYR A 452 -6.54 -0.10 18.41
CA TYR A 452 -7.29 -1.34 18.39
C TYR A 452 -7.58 -1.89 19.79
N GLU A 453 -6.61 -1.77 20.71
CA GLU A 453 -6.75 -2.21 22.10
C GLU A 453 -7.89 -1.46 22.81
N GLU A 454 -7.91 -0.13 22.73
CA GLU A 454 -8.99 0.69 23.30
C GLU A 454 -10.37 0.29 22.73
N ALA A 455 -10.45 0.03 21.42
CA ALA A 455 -11.68 -0.41 20.77
C ALA A 455 -12.14 -1.79 21.25
N VAL A 456 -11.24 -2.76 21.39
CA VAL A 456 -11.56 -4.11 21.88
C VAL A 456 -12.03 -4.05 23.33
N GLU A 457 -11.30 -3.36 24.21
CA GLU A 457 -11.64 -3.26 25.63
C GLU A 457 -12.98 -2.55 25.86
N ALA A 458 -13.19 -1.38 25.22
CA ALA A 458 -14.40 -0.60 25.40
C ALA A 458 -15.66 -1.27 24.84
N THR A 459 -15.50 -2.26 23.95
CA THR A 459 -16.61 -2.97 23.30
C THR A 459 -16.71 -4.44 23.71
N ASN A 460 -15.95 -4.88 24.71
CA ASN A 460 -15.88 -6.27 25.16
C ASN A 460 -15.62 -7.25 24.00
N GLY A 461 -14.72 -6.89 23.09
CA GLY A 461 -14.32 -7.69 21.94
C GLY A 461 -15.40 -7.88 20.87
N THR A 462 -16.46 -7.07 20.86
CA THR A 462 -17.53 -7.16 19.84
C THR A 462 -17.32 -6.27 18.62
N VAL A 463 -16.36 -5.34 18.69
CA VAL A 463 -16.07 -4.39 17.62
C VAL A 463 -15.63 -5.05 16.31
N LEU A 464 -16.16 -4.54 15.21
CA LEU A 464 -15.68 -4.78 13.86
C LEU A 464 -14.77 -3.62 13.48
N TYR A 465 -13.46 -3.85 13.63
CA TYR A 465 -12.45 -2.80 13.56
C TYR A 465 -11.62 -2.87 12.29
N ALA A 466 -11.40 -1.70 11.66
CA ALA A 466 -10.40 -1.52 10.62
C ALA A 466 -9.59 -0.24 10.90
N SER A 467 -8.35 -0.21 10.44
CA SER A 467 -7.46 0.94 10.62
C SER A 467 -6.63 1.24 9.38
N GLY A 468 -6.16 2.47 9.24
CA GLY A 468 -5.23 2.85 8.18
C GLY A 468 -3.81 2.35 8.46
N SER A 469 -3.39 2.49 9.71
CA SER A 469 -2.07 2.08 10.20
C SER A 469 -2.09 0.67 10.80
N PRO A 470 -0.96 -0.06 10.81
CA PRO A 470 -0.90 -1.38 11.41
C PRO A 470 -1.01 -1.30 12.94
N PHE A 471 -1.72 -2.26 13.53
CA PHE A 471 -1.77 -2.52 14.98
C PHE A 471 -1.45 -3.99 15.25
N ASP A 472 -0.89 -4.27 16.43
CA ASP A 472 -0.63 -5.63 16.87
C ASP A 472 -1.91 -6.34 17.31
N PRO A 473 -1.97 -7.69 17.24
CA PRO A 473 -3.03 -8.46 17.86
C PRO A 473 -3.11 -8.22 19.37
N VAL A 474 -4.33 -8.22 19.91
CA VAL A 474 -4.61 -7.94 21.33
C VAL A 474 -5.10 -9.22 22.02
N GLN A 475 -4.61 -9.48 23.23
CA GLN A 475 -5.15 -10.54 24.09
C GLN A 475 -6.23 -9.97 24.99
N PHE A 476 -7.46 -10.46 24.87
CA PHE A 476 -8.60 -10.01 25.68
C PHE A 476 -9.44 -11.21 26.10
N GLU A 477 -9.72 -11.34 27.40
CA GLU A 477 -10.48 -12.46 27.99
C GLU A 477 -10.02 -13.87 27.53
N GLY A 478 -8.70 -14.06 27.42
CA GLY A 478 -8.11 -15.34 27.02
C GLY A 478 -8.27 -15.68 25.52
N LYS A 479 -8.69 -14.73 24.69
CA LYS A 479 -8.76 -14.85 23.24
C LYS A 479 -7.84 -13.82 22.57
N THR A 480 -7.30 -14.20 21.43
CA THR A 480 -6.54 -13.30 20.57
C THR A 480 -7.46 -12.64 19.55
N TYR A 481 -7.39 -11.32 19.48
CA TYR A 481 -8.14 -10.47 18.56
C TYR A 481 -7.18 -9.86 17.55
N GLU A 482 -7.53 -9.90 16.26
CA GLU A 482 -6.66 -9.45 15.17
C GLU A 482 -7.28 -8.25 14.44
N PRO A 483 -6.55 -7.13 14.31
CA PRO A 483 -7.08 -5.94 13.65
C PRO A 483 -7.13 -6.09 12.13
N GLY A 484 -8.16 -5.53 11.51
CA GLY A 484 -8.15 -5.26 10.07
C GLY A 484 -7.30 -4.03 9.76
N GLN A 485 -6.50 -4.09 8.69
CA GLN A 485 -5.84 -2.92 8.11
C GLN A 485 -6.39 -2.65 6.71
N GLY A 486 -7.05 -1.50 6.55
CA GLY A 486 -7.55 -1.01 5.26
C GLY A 486 -6.44 -0.39 4.42
N ASN A 487 -5.40 -1.17 4.10
CA ASN A 487 -4.27 -0.71 3.30
C ASN A 487 -4.51 -0.92 1.80
N ASN A 488 -4.33 0.14 1.01
CA ASN A 488 -4.52 0.18 -0.44
C ASN A 488 -3.74 -0.92 -1.20
N MET A 489 -2.69 -1.49 -0.61
CA MET A 489 -1.91 -2.61 -1.16
C MET A 489 -2.79 -3.82 -1.56
N TYR A 490 -3.95 -4.02 -0.95
CA TYR A 490 -4.88 -5.06 -1.40
C TYR A 490 -5.55 -4.77 -2.74
N ILE A 491 -5.60 -3.50 -3.16
CA ILE A 491 -6.36 -3.03 -4.32
C ILE A 491 -5.44 -2.69 -5.49
N PHE A 492 -4.54 -1.71 -5.34
CA PHE A 492 -3.82 -1.16 -6.50
C PHE A 492 -3.02 -2.19 -7.29
N PRO A 493 -2.32 -3.19 -6.68
CA PRO A 493 -1.61 -4.20 -7.44
C PRO A 493 -2.54 -5.02 -8.33
N ALA A 494 -3.73 -5.34 -7.82
CA ALA A 494 -4.71 -6.17 -8.51
C ALA A 494 -5.49 -5.39 -9.56
N VAL A 495 -5.84 -4.13 -9.28
CA VAL A 495 -6.45 -3.23 -10.27
C VAL A 495 -5.48 -3.00 -11.42
N GLY A 496 -4.23 -2.67 -11.15
CA GLY A 496 -3.24 -2.46 -12.22
C GLY A 496 -2.97 -3.75 -12.99
N LEU A 497 -2.78 -4.92 -12.34
CA LEU A 497 -2.62 -6.19 -13.04
C LEU A 497 -3.82 -6.50 -13.95
N GLY A 498 -5.04 -6.40 -13.42
CA GLY A 498 -6.26 -6.66 -14.21
C GLY A 498 -6.40 -5.68 -15.38
N ALA A 499 -6.10 -4.40 -15.16
CA ALA A 499 -6.13 -3.36 -16.19
C ALA A 499 -5.09 -3.59 -17.31
N ILE A 500 -3.86 -3.96 -16.93
CA ILE A 500 -2.78 -4.33 -17.85
C ILE A 500 -3.21 -5.53 -18.72
N LEU A 501 -3.66 -6.62 -18.09
CA LEU A 501 -4.03 -7.84 -18.80
C LEU A 501 -5.26 -7.64 -19.70
N ALA A 502 -6.25 -6.85 -19.27
CA ALA A 502 -7.39 -6.48 -20.11
C ALA A 502 -7.06 -5.46 -21.20
N GLN A 503 -5.88 -4.84 -21.16
CA GLN A 503 -5.46 -3.74 -22.04
C GLN A 503 -6.50 -2.61 -22.06
N VAL A 504 -6.94 -2.18 -20.88
CA VAL A 504 -8.05 -1.22 -20.77
C VAL A 504 -7.74 0.11 -21.47
N LYS A 505 -8.79 0.78 -21.94
CA LYS A 505 -8.72 2.16 -22.47
C LYS A 505 -8.81 3.19 -21.34
N THR A 506 -9.63 2.91 -20.33
CA THR A 506 -9.91 3.77 -19.18
C THR A 506 -10.19 2.89 -17.94
N ILE A 507 -10.19 3.49 -16.76
CA ILE A 507 -10.51 2.80 -15.49
C ILE A 507 -11.75 3.47 -14.86
N PRO A 508 -12.97 3.11 -15.30
CA PRO A 508 -14.20 3.65 -14.75
C PRO A 508 -14.44 3.19 -13.31
N GLU A 509 -15.32 3.89 -12.58
CA GLU A 509 -15.68 3.59 -11.19
C GLU A 509 -16.18 2.16 -10.99
N ALA A 510 -16.90 1.61 -11.97
CA ALA A 510 -17.37 0.24 -11.92
C ALA A 510 -16.23 -0.79 -11.74
N ILE A 511 -15.05 -0.54 -12.30
CA ILE A 511 -13.87 -1.41 -12.11
C ILE A 511 -13.37 -1.31 -10.66
N ILE A 512 -13.28 -0.09 -10.11
CA ILE A 512 -12.83 0.14 -8.74
C ILE A 512 -13.82 -0.47 -7.72
N HIS A 513 -15.12 -0.36 -8.00
CA HIS A 513 -16.17 -0.99 -7.19
C HIS A 513 -16.10 -2.51 -7.24
N ALA A 514 -15.88 -3.08 -8.43
CA ALA A 514 -15.69 -4.51 -8.60
C ALA A 514 -14.46 -5.01 -7.83
N ALA A 515 -13.37 -4.23 -7.80
CA ALA A 515 -12.20 -4.55 -6.99
C ALA A 515 -12.50 -4.57 -5.48
N ALA A 516 -13.27 -3.58 -4.98
CA ALA A 516 -13.68 -3.52 -3.58
C ALA A 516 -14.53 -4.74 -3.17
N ARG A 517 -15.54 -5.09 -3.98
CA ARG A 517 -16.37 -6.27 -3.76
C ARG A 517 -15.54 -7.55 -3.81
N ALA A 518 -14.64 -7.67 -4.78
CA ALA A 518 -13.78 -8.84 -4.91
C ALA A 518 -12.86 -9.01 -3.70
N LEU A 519 -12.31 -7.93 -3.15
CA LEU A 519 -11.53 -7.99 -1.92
C LEU A 519 -12.39 -8.49 -0.75
N ALA A 520 -13.60 -7.95 -0.58
CA ALA A 520 -14.53 -8.43 0.44
C ALA A 520 -14.86 -9.94 0.27
N ASP A 521 -15.03 -10.41 -0.96
CA ASP A 521 -15.39 -11.81 -1.23
C ASP A 521 -14.20 -12.79 -1.16
N SER A 522 -12.97 -12.27 -1.06
CA SER A 522 -11.73 -13.07 -1.16
C SER A 522 -11.35 -13.86 0.10
N LEU A 523 -12.06 -13.63 1.22
CA LEU A 523 -11.76 -14.32 2.48
C LEU A 523 -12.02 -15.83 2.40
N ASN A 524 -11.08 -16.62 2.90
CA ASN A 524 -11.23 -18.08 3.00
C ASN A 524 -12.07 -18.47 4.24
N ALA A 525 -12.25 -19.77 4.46
CA ALA A 525 -13.07 -20.28 5.58
C ALA A 525 -12.47 -19.93 6.96
N ASP A 526 -11.16 -20.09 7.13
CA ASP A 526 -10.43 -19.78 8.37
C ASP A 526 -10.53 -18.29 8.74
N GLU A 527 -10.28 -17.40 7.78
CA GLU A 527 -10.35 -15.95 7.97
C GLU A 527 -11.78 -15.50 8.30
N LYS A 528 -12.79 -16.16 7.73
CA LYS A 528 -14.20 -15.93 8.06
C LYS A 528 -14.54 -16.41 9.47
N GLU A 529 -14.00 -17.54 9.91
CA GLU A 529 -14.16 -18.06 11.28
C GLU A 529 -13.51 -17.12 12.31
N ARG A 530 -12.31 -16.61 11.99
CA ARG A 530 -11.59 -15.56 12.73
C ARG A 530 -12.23 -14.17 12.63
N ARG A 531 -13.32 -14.03 11.85
CA ARG A 531 -14.10 -12.79 11.67
C ARG A 531 -13.32 -11.62 11.10
N LEU A 532 -12.26 -11.89 10.34
CA LEU A 532 -11.45 -10.83 9.73
C LEU A 532 -12.30 -10.00 8.75
N LEU A 533 -11.92 -8.72 8.60
CA LEU A 533 -12.50 -7.83 7.58
C LEU A 533 -11.72 -7.87 6.27
N TYR A 534 -10.45 -8.29 6.32
CA TYR A 534 -9.54 -8.39 5.19
C TYR A 534 -8.86 -9.76 5.20
N PRO A 535 -8.45 -10.30 4.03
CA PRO A 535 -7.72 -11.56 3.97
C PRO A 535 -6.31 -11.40 4.56
N ASP A 536 -5.69 -12.51 4.96
CA ASP A 536 -4.32 -12.49 5.46
C ASP A 536 -3.37 -11.97 4.36
N VAL A 537 -2.46 -11.07 4.73
CA VAL A 537 -1.51 -10.45 3.80
C VAL A 537 -0.55 -11.47 3.19
N GLU A 538 -0.31 -12.61 3.85
CA GLU A 538 0.48 -13.70 3.27
C GLU A 538 -0.20 -14.34 2.04
N ARG A 539 -1.52 -14.15 1.87
CA ARG A 539 -2.27 -14.58 0.68
C ARG A 539 -2.37 -13.50 -0.39
N ILE A 540 -1.66 -12.37 -0.27
CA ILE A 540 -1.85 -11.21 -1.14
C ILE A 540 -1.79 -11.52 -2.64
N ARG A 541 -0.93 -12.45 -3.09
CA ARG A 541 -0.86 -12.83 -4.51
C ARG A 541 -2.08 -13.64 -4.97
N GLU A 542 -2.61 -14.50 -4.12
CA GLU A 542 -3.84 -15.25 -4.39
C GLU A 542 -5.04 -14.30 -4.47
N VAL A 543 -5.13 -13.39 -3.49
CA VAL A 543 -6.15 -12.33 -3.43
C VAL A 543 -6.06 -11.43 -4.66
N THR A 544 -4.85 -11.06 -5.07
CA THR A 544 -4.62 -10.26 -6.29
C THR A 544 -5.17 -10.95 -7.53
N ILE A 545 -4.94 -12.25 -7.71
CA ILE A 545 -5.47 -13.00 -8.87
C ILE A 545 -7.01 -12.93 -8.89
N PHE A 546 -7.65 -13.12 -7.73
CA PHE A 546 -9.10 -13.08 -7.63
C PHE A 546 -9.67 -11.69 -7.95
N ILE A 547 -9.06 -10.63 -7.42
CA ILE A 547 -9.46 -9.26 -7.69
C ILE A 547 -9.21 -8.89 -9.15
N ALA A 548 -8.03 -9.21 -9.70
CA ALA A 548 -7.67 -8.94 -11.10
C ALA A 548 -8.64 -9.62 -12.07
N LEU A 549 -9.09 -10.84 -11.77
CA LEU A 549 -10.13 -11.52 -12.54
C LEU A 549 -11.43 -10.70 -12.57
N ARG A 550 -11.90 -10.22 -11.41
CA ARG A 550 -13.11 -9.40 -11.32
C ARG A 550 -12.96 -8.04 -11.98
N VAL A 551 -11.77 -7.44 -11.92
CA VAL A 551 -11.40 -6.22 -12.65
C VAL A 551 -11.49 -6.44 -14.17
N ILE A 552 -10.96 -7.54 -14.68
CA ILE A 552 -11.03 -7.89 -16.11
C ILE A 552 -12.50 -8.07 -16.55
N ARG A 553 -13.32 -8.76 -15.74
CA ARG A 553 -14.76 -8.91 -16.03
C ARG A 553 -15.51 -7.58 -16.01
N ALA A 554 -15.21 -6.71 -15.05
CA ALA A 554 -15.81 -5.38 -15.00
C ALA A 554 -15.39 -4.53 -16.20
N ALA A 555 -14.13 -4.63 -16.64
CA ALA A 555 -13.65 -3.96 -17.85
C ALA A 555 -14.37 -4.45 -19.11
N GLN A 556 -14.58 -5.76 -19.24
CA GLN A 556 -15.35 -6.37 -20.33
C GLN A 556 -16.81 -5.92 -20.33
N GLN A 557 -17.44 -5.89 -19.15
CA GLN A 557 -18.82 -5.42 -19.01
C GLN A 557 -18.96 -3.93 -19.36
N ALA A 558 -17.97 -3.11 -19.00
CA ALA A 558 -17.95 -1.69 -19.34
C ALA A 558 -17.52 -1.40 -20.79
N GLY A 559 -17.11 -2.42 -21.57
CA GLY A 559 -16.66 -2.26 -22.95
C GLY A 559 -15.34 -1.47 -23.10
N VAL A 560 -14.54 -1.42 -22.04
CA VAL A 560 -13.26 -0.68 -22.01
C VAL A 560 -12.04 -1.59 -22.23
N ASP A 561 -12.22 -2.91 -22.27
CA ASP A 561 -11.17 -3.88 -22.56
C ASP A 561 -10.77 -3.89 -24.04
N ARG A 562 -9.48 -4.14 -24.32
CA ARG A 562 -8.97 -4.36 -25.69
C ARG A 562 -8.39 -5.75 -25.92
N ASN A 563 -8.14 -6.51 -24.86
CA ASN A 563 -7.59 -7.86 -25.01
C ASN A 563 -8.68 -8.89 -25.34
N GLU A 564 -8.91 -9.09 -26.64
CA GLU A 564 -9.95 -9.98 -27.14
C GLU A 564 -9.75 -11.45 -26.76
N LYS A 565 -8.50 -11.86 -26.48
CA LYS A 565 -8.18 -13.25 -26.09
C LYS A 565 -8.78 -13.64 -24.73
N LEU A 566 -9.12 -12.66 -23.89
CA LEU A 566 -9.73 -12.89 -22.59
C LEU A 566 -11.26 -12.91 -22.64
N ARG A 567 -11.86 -12.61 -23.80
CA ARG A 567 -13.31 -12.64 -23.98
C ARG A 567 -13.78 -14.07 -24.16
N GLY A 568 -14.92 -14.43 -23.56
CA GLY A 568 -15.55 -15.74 -23.72
C GLY A 568 -14.90 -16.91 -23.00
N ILE A 569 -13.69 -16.76 -22.44
CA ILE A 569 -13.08 -17.81 -21.60
C ILE A 569 -13.75 -17.86 -20.22
N THR A 570 -13.76 -19.03 -19.59
CA THR A 570 -14.31 -19.25 -18.25
C THR A 570 -13.48 -18.55 -17.15
N ASP A 571 -14.07 -18.34 -15.98
CA ASP A 571 -13.34 -17.78 -14.83
C ASP A 571 -12.16 -18.67 -14.39
N LEU A 572 -12.25 -19.99 -14.58
CA LEU A 572 -11.14 -20.92 -14.30
C LEU A 572 -9.97 -20.72 -15.27
N GLU A 573 -10.25 -20.63 -16.56
CA GLU A 573 -9.23 -20.36 -17.59
C GLU A 573 -8.60 -18.99 -17.40
N LEU A 574 -9.41 -17.97 -17.09
CA LEU A 574 -8.92 -16.62 -16.80
C LEU A 574 -8.04 -16.60 -15.55
N ASN A 575 -8.41 -17.30 -14.47
CA ASN A 575 -7.58 -17.43 -13.27
C ASN A 575 -6.20 -18.03 -13.60
N ASN A 576 -6.19 -19.12 -14.37
CA ASN A 576 -4.95 -19.78 -14.80
C ASN A 576 -4.10 -18.87 -15.70
N TYR A 577 -4.73 -18.11 -16.61
CA TYR A 577 -4.05 -17.14 -17.45
C TYR A 577 -3.38 -16.03 -16.61
N ILE A 578 -4.11 -15.43 -15.67
CA ILE A 578 -3.57 -14.39 -14.78
C ILE A 578 -2.39 -14.95 -13.99
N ARG A 579 -2.56 -16.12 -13.35
CA ARG A 579 -1.50 -16.78 -12.59
C ARG A 579 -0.25 -17.07 -13.42
N GLY A 580 -0.43 -17.52 -14.67
CA GLY A 580 0.65 -17.80 -15.60
C GLY A 580 1.34 -16.53 -16.14
N SER A 581 0.64 -15.39 -16.13
CA SER A 581 1.17 -14.09 -16.58
C SER A 581 1.93 -13.35 -15.49
N MET A 582 1.67 -13.65 -14.22
CA MET A 582 2.37 -13.02 -13.10
C MET A 582 3.87 -13.37 -13.09
N TYR A 583 4.72 -12.35 -12.96
CA TYR A 583 6.15 -12.49 -12.69
C TYR A 583 6.40 -13.35 -11.44
N GLN A 584 7.29 -14.34 -11.56
CA GLN A 584 7.67 -15.26 -10.50
C GLN A 584 9.18 -15.20 -10.22
N ALA A 585 9.57 -14.38 -9.25
CA ALA A 585 10.97 -14.15 -8.88
C ALA A 585 11.77 -15.45 -8.64
N MET A 586 11.14 -16.48 -8.07
CA MET A 586 11.75 -17.79 -7.82
C MET A 586 12.02 -18.63 -9.07
N LEU A 587 11.26 -18.43 -10.16
CA LEU A 587 11.50 -19.12 -11.43
C LEU A 587 12.64 -18.46 -12.23
N GLU A 588 12.88 -17.17 -11.99
CA GLU A 588 13.91 -16.36 -12.62
C GLU A 588 15.31 -16.51 -11.97
N LEU A 589 15.43 -17.33 -10.91
CA LEU A 589 16.66 -17.64 -10.17
C LEU A 589 17.17 -19.06 -10.44
#